data_AF-A0A5B1R526-F1
#
_entry.id   AF-A0A5B1R526-F1
#
_cell.length_a   1.000
_cell.length_b   1.000
_cell.length_c   1.000
_cell.angle_alpha   90.00
_cell.angle_beta   90.00
_cell.angle_gamma   90.00
#
_symmetry.space_group_name_H-M   'P 1'
#
loop_
_entity.id
_entity.type
_entity.pdbx_description
1 polymer ?
#
loop_
_entity_poly.entity_id
_entity_poly.type
_entity_poly.pdbx_seq_one_letter_code
_entity_poly.pdbx_strand_id
1 'polypeptide(L)'
;IISSAAATDVERGFSRGGLTVTKLRHNLSDESTRAATVLQSWSKVEGLIPEAEIIQVFKSKSERPKKGNLSVTKDDIVVVE
;
A
#
# COMPACT_ATOMS: atom_id res chain seq x y z
N ILE A 1 11.30 -7.45 23.87
CA ILE A 1 11.15 -8.88 23.48
C ILE A 1 9.85 -8.99 22.69
N ILE A 2 9.92 -9.30 21.39
CA ILE A 2 8.72 -9.52 20.58
C ILE A 2 8.17 -10.89 20.98
N SER A 3 6.90 -10.95 21.41
CA SER A 3 6.25 -12.22 21.75
C SER A 3 6.16 -13.15 20.53
N SER A 4 6.22 -14.46 20.72
CA SER A 4 6.19 -15.45 19.62
C SER A 4 5.01 -15.26 18.66
N ALA A 5 3.84 -14.84 19.16
CA ALA A 5 2.67 -14.53 18.34
C ALA A 5 2.87 -13.30 17.44
N ALA A 6 3.49 -12.24 17.97
CA ALA A 6 3.79 -11.03 17.19
C ALA A 6 4.87 -11.28 16.13
N ALA A 7 5.87 -12.12 16.44
CA ALA A 7 6.93 -12.46 15.47
C ALA A 7 6.36 -13.26 14.28
N THR A 8 5.49 -14.24 14.56
CA THR A 8 4.86 -15.04 13.50
C THR A 8 3.90 -14.24 12.64
N ASP A 9 3.18 -13.26 13.20
CA ASP A 9 2.28 -12.43 12.40
C ASP A 9 3.06 -11.47 11.46
N VAL A 10 4.22 -10.96 11.92
CA VAL A 10 5.14 -10.19 11.09
C VAL A 10 5.70 -11.06 9.96
N GLU A 11 6.22 -12.24 10.26
CA GLU A 11 6.71 -13.20 9.24
C GLU A 11 5.61 -13.58 8.24
N ARG A 12 4.38 -13.77 8.70
CA ARG A 12 3.22 -14.07 7.85
C ARG A 12 2.83 -12.90 6.96
N GLY A 13 2.97 -11.66 7.45
CA GLY A 13 2.86 -10.45 6.66
C GLY A 13 3.89 -10.43 5.52
N PHE A 14 5.16 -10.67 5.84
CA PHE A 14 6.26 -10.75 4.87
C PHE A 14 6.09 -11.86 3.84
N SER A 15 5.64 -13.06 4.27
CA SER A 15 5.37 -14.18 3.37
C SER A 15 4.25 -13.87 2.38
N ARG A 16 3.15 -13.25 2.85
CA ARG A 16 2.02 -12.85 1.99
C ARG A 16 2.37 -11.66 1.10
N GLY A 17 3.21 -10.75 1.58
CA GLY A 17 3.82 -9.64 0.83
C GLY A 17 5.05 -10.05 0.01
N GLY A 18 5.30 -11.36 -0.17
CA GLY A 18 6.52 -11.87 -0.79
C GLY A 18 6.76 -11.31 -2.19
N LEU A 19 5.73 -10.94 -2.95
CA LEU A 19 5.90 -10.27 -4.24
C LEU A 19 6.62 -8.91 -4.08
N THR A 20 6.13 -8.10 -3.15
CA THR A 20 6.67 -6.77 -2.81
C THR A 20 8.09 -6.88 -2.26
N VAL A 21 8.30 -7.82 -1.33
CA VAL A 21 9.56 -7.98 -0.58
C VAL A 21 10.63 -8.72 -1.38
N THR A 22 10.27 -9.67 -2.24
CA THR A 22 11.28 -10.48 -2.97
C THR A 22 11.45 -10.03 -4.40
N LYS A 23 10.37 -9.73 -5.13
CA LYS A 23 10.46 -9.43 -6.58
C LYS A 23 10.59 -7.94 -6.85
N LEU A 24 9.97 -7.10 -6.02
CA LEU A 24 9.94 -5.65 -6.21
C LEU A 24 10.90 -4.88 -5.29
N ARG A 25 11.70 -5.56 -4.46
CA ARG A 25 12.66 -4.92 -3.54
C ARG A 25 13.67 -3.97 -4.19
N HIS A 26 13.97 -4.18 -5.47
CA HIS A 26 14.87 -3.31 -6.24
C HIS A 26 14.15 -2.13 -6.90
N ASN A 27 12.82 -2.20 -6.95
CA ASN A 27 11.94 -1.19 -7.55
C ASN A 27 11.14 -0.40 -6.49
N LEU A 28 11.21 -0.81 -5.23
CA LEU A 28 10.51 -0.19 -4.10
C LEU A 28 11.52 0.15 -3.01
N SER A 29 11.36 1.33 -2.40
CA SER A 29 12.14 1.69 -1.22
C SER A 29 11.79 0.79 -0.02
N ASP A 30 12.68 0.75 0.97
CA ASP A 30 12.40 0.09 2.25
C ASP A 30 11.10 0.64 2.88
N GLU A 31 10.93 1.96 2.84
CA GLU A 31 9.75 2.64 3.34
C GLU A 31 8.47 2.18 2.61
N SER A 32 8.50 2.11 1.28
CA SER A 32 7.36 1.61 0.48
C SER A 32 7.04 0.15 0.81
N THR A 33 8.06 -0.66 1.07
CA THR A 33 7.91 -2.08 1.40
C THR A 33 7.29 -2.26 2.79
N ARG A 34 7.71 -1.47 3.77
CA ARG A 34 7.13 -1.44 5.12
C ARG A 34 5.69 -0.96 5.09
N ALA A 35 5.41 0.15 4.39
CA ALA A 35 4.06 0.68 4.23
C ALA A 35 3.10 -0.33 3.58
N ALA A 36 3.52 -0.99 2.50
CA ALA A 36 2.72 -2.03 1.86
C ALA A 36 2.41 -3.22 2.79
N THR A 37 3.37 -3.59 3.64
CA THR A 37 3.17 -4.68 4.61
C THR A 37 2.15 -4.31 5.69
N VAL A 38 2.21 -3.08 6.20
CA VAL A 38 1.24 -2.56 7.19
C VAL A 38 -0.16 -2.48 6.57
N LEU A 39 -0.29 -1.88 5.37
CA LEU A 39 -1.56 -1.78 4.66
C LEU A 39 -2.17 -3.15 4.36
N GLN A 40 -1.36 -4.15 3.99
CA GLN A 40 -1.79 -5.52 3.77
C GLN A 40 -2.26 -6.23 5.06
N SER A 41 -1.77 -5.81 6.22
CA SER A 41 -2.27 -6.27 7.51
C SER A 41 -3.62 -5.65 7.81
N TRP A 42 -3.73 -4.33 7.60
CA TRP A 42 -4.96 -3.58 7.88
C TRP A 42 -6.13 -3.96 6.98
N SER A 43 -5.89 -4.31 5.72
CA SER A 43 -6.94 -4.80 4.80
C SER A 43 -7.61 -6.11 5.24
N LYS A 44 -7.04 -6.83 6.22
CA LYS A 44 -7.68 -8.04 6.78
C LYS A 44 -8.71 -7.71 7.86
N VAL A 45 -8.75 -6.46 8.32
CA VAL A 45 -9.67 -6.00 9.36
C VAL A 45 -10.72 -5.11 8.69
N GLU A 46 -11.97 -5.59 8.67
CA GLU A 46 -13.08 -4.88 8.04
C GLU A 46 -13.27 -3.49 8.68
N GLY A 47 -13.42 -2.46 7.84
CA GLY A 47 -13.63 -1.08 8.27
C GLY A 47 -12.38 -0.35 8.79
N LEU A 48 -11.21 -1.02 8.85
CA LEU A 48 -9.98 -0.38 9.31
C LEU A 48 -9.35 0.55 8.25
N ILE A 49 -9.58 0.24 6.98
CA ILE A 49 -9.18 1.08 5.85
C ILE A 49 -10.38 1.31 4.91
N PRO A 50 -10.48 2.49 4.26
CA PRO A 50 -11.52 2.76 3.28
C PRO A 50 -11.19 2.10 1.94
N GLU A 51 -11.29 0.77 1.85
CA GLU A 51 -10.87 -0.01 0.68
C GLU A 51 -11.50 0.48 -0.62
N ALA A 52 -12.79 0.82 -0.59
CA ALA A 52 -13.54 1.29 -1.76
C ALA A 52 -12.95 2.60 -2.32
N GLU A 53 -12.60 3.54 -1.45
CA GLU A 53 -11.99 4.82 -1.82
C GLU A 53 -10.58 4.61 -2.36
N ILE A 54 -9.78 3.78 -1.69
CA ILE A 54 -8.42 3.43 -2.13
C ILE A 54 -8.46 2.79 -3.53
N ILE A 55 -9.34 1.83 -3.76
CA ILE A 55 -9.53 1.18 -5.06
C ILE A 55 -9.97 2.20 -6.12
N GLN A 56 -10.88 3.11 -5.77
CA GLN A 56 -11.34 4.16 -6.69
C GLN A 56 -10.18 5.07 -7.10
N VAL A 57 -9.36 5.53 -6.15
CA VAL A 57 -8.18 6.36 -6.42
C VAL A 57 -7.21 5.65 -7.38
N PHE A 58 -6.92 4.36 -7.15
CA PHE A 58 -6.03 3.61 -8.03
C PHE A 58 -6.62 3.38 -9.43
N LYS A 59 -7.94 3.15 -9.53
CA LYS A 59 -8.63 3.06 -10.82
C LYS A 59 -8.51 4.38 -11.59
N SER A 60 -8.81 5.50 -10.97
CA SER A 60 -8.69 6.84 -11.57
C SER A 60 -7.26 7.15 -12.00
N LYS A 61 -6.24 6.69 -11.27
CA LYS A 61 -4.82 6.88 -11.62
C LYS A 61 -4.36 6.00 -12.80
N SER A 62 -4.97 4.82 -12.95
CA SER A 62 -4.69 3.91 -14.08
C SER A 62 -5.32 4.39 -15.39
N GLU A 63 -6.32 5.26 -15.32
CA GLU A 63 -6.90 5.91 -16.48
C GLU A 63 -5.93 6.93 -17.05
N ARG A 64 -5.36 6.61 -18.20
CA ARG A 64 -4.52 7.55 -18.96
C ARG A 64 -5.39 8.77 -19.29
N PRO A 65 -4.97 10.01 -18.97
CA PRO A 65 -5.79 11.17 -19.26
C PRO A 65 -6.04 11.22 -20.76
N LYS A 66 -7.31 11.05 -21.18
CA LYS A 66 -7.70 11.40 -22.54
C LYS A 66 -7.44 12.88 -22.68
N LYS A 67 -6.72 13.27 -23.73
CA LYS A 67 -6.30 14.64 -24.01
C LYS A 67 -7.54 15.55 -24.09
N GLY A 68 -7.94 16.14 -22.97
CA GLY A 68 -9.15 16.95 -22.83
C GLY A 68 -9.62 17.04 -21.38
N ASN A 69 -9.19 18.11 -20.69
CA ASN A 69 -9.62 18.58 -19.37
C ASN A 69 -9.08 17.83 -18.15
N LEU A 70 -7.89 18.25 -17.68
CA LEU A 70 -7.33 17.88 -16.37
C LEU A 70 -7.52 19.05 -15.39
N SER A 71 -8.50 18.99 -14.50
CA SER A 71 -8.51 19.80 -13.28
C SER A 71 -7.74 19.04 -12.21
N VAL A 72 -6.49 19.42 -11.99
CA VAL A 72 -5.65 18.91 -10.91
C VAL A 72 -6.27 19.35 -9.58
N THR A 73 -6.86 18.42 -8.83
CA THR A 73 -7.24 18.64 -7.44
C THR A 73 -6.01 18.42 -6.55
N LYS A 74 -5.72 19.43 -5.73
CA LYS A 74 -4.47 19.67 -4.96
C LYS A 74 -4.27 18.78 -3.73
N ASP A 75 -4.91 17.62 -3.66
CA ASP A 75 -4.78 16.73 -2.50
C ASP A 75 -3.86 15.56 -2.85
N ASP A 76 -2.67 15.90 -3.34
CA ASP A 76 -1.56 14.97 -3.42
C ASP A 76 -1.25 14.52 -1.99
N ILE A 77 -1.38 13.21 -1.77
CA ILE A 77 -0.91 12.53 -0.56
C ILE A 77 0.47 13.09 -0.21
N VAL A 78 0.55 13.83 0.90
CA VAL A 78 1.81 14.35 1.41
C VAL A 78 2.65 13.14 1.80
N VAL A 79 3.57 12.76 0.93
CA VAL A 79 4.71 11.93 1.30
C VAL A 79 5.59 12.85 2.13
N VAL A 80 5.46 12.76 3.45
CA VAL A 80 6.38 13.41 4.38
C VAL A 80 7.71 12.68 4.26
N GLU A 81 8.73 13.41 3.80
CA GLU A 81 10.13 12.97 3.72
C GLU A 81 10.75 12.76 5.10
#